data_AF-A0A662IQ51-F1
#
_entry.id   AF-A0A662IQ51-F1
#
_cell.length_a   1.000
_cell.length_b   1.000
_cell.length_c   1.000
_cell.angle_alpha   90.00
_cell.angle_beta   90.00
_cell.angle_gamma   90.00
#
_symmetry.space_group_name_H-M   'P 1'
#
loop_
_entity.id
_entity.type
_entity.pdbx_description
1 polymer ?
#
loop_
_entity_poly.entity_id
_entity_poly.type
_entity_poly.pdbx_seq_one_letter_code
_entity_poly.pdbx_strand_id
1 'polypeptide(L)'
;AYKLPVSVAELNGDRIVRFKEKPALRLPVGIGILAIESEVLQHMANLRRKGRDLDLMRDFIPYLIEQGMSVNAYVTDAFWYDIGSLEKYEKLDHDEIEKRFAFLFRGEDLTKIY
;
A
#
# COMPACT_ATOMS: atom_id res chain seq x y z
N ALA A 1 1.17 -11.34 -0.88
CA ALA A 1 2.58 -11.55 -0.46
C ALA A 1 3.48 -11.10 -1.60
N TYR A 2 4.41 -10.18 -1.33
CA TYR A 2 5.30 -9.63 -2.36
C TYR A 2 6.46 -10.60 -2.61
N LYS A 3 6.67 -11.04 -3.86
CA LYS A 3 7.83 -11.87 -4.19
C LYS A 3 9.00 -10.98 -4.55
N LEU A 4 10.14 -11.18 -3.87
CA LEU A 4 11.37 -10.51 -4.29
C LEU A 4 11.76 -11.00 -5.70
N PRO A 5 12.18 -10.10 -6.61
CA PRO A 5 12.59 -10.48 -7.96
C PRO A 5 13.95 -11.20 -7.99
N VAL A 6 14.61 -11.29 -6.84
CA VAL A 6 15.96 -11.86 -6.66
C VAL A 6 15.95 -12.93 -5.58
N SER A 7 16.94 -13.81 -5.66
CA SER A 7 17.27 -14.75 -4.59
C SER A 7 17.93 -14.02 -3.41
N VAL A 8 17.73 -14.52 -2.20
CA VAL A 8 18.30 -13.93 -0.97
C VAL A 8 19.17 -14.97 -0.27
N ALA A 9 20.39 -14.58 0.10
CA ALA A 9 21.31 -15.36 0.91
C ALA A 9 21.26 -14.90 2.37
N GLU A 10 21.25 -15.85 3.30
CA GLU A 10 21.44 -15.62 4.74
C GLU A 10 22.90 -15.92 5.09
N LEU A 11 23.56 -14.98 5.76
CA LEU A 11 24.99 -15.03 6.05
C LEU A 11 25.26 -15.19 7.56
N ASN A 12 26.33 -15.92 7.89
CA ASN A 12 26.97 -15.90 9.20
C ASN A 12 28.45 -15.56 9.00
N GLY A 13 28.80 -14.29 9.21
CA GLY A 13 30.07 -13.73 8.71
C GLY A 13 30.11 -13.80 7.19
N ASP A 14 31.20 -14.36 6.64
CA ASP A 14 31.37 -14.53 5.19
C ASP A 14 30.77 -15.84 4.64
N ARG A 15 30.17 -16.67 5.51
CA ARG A 15 29.62 -17.97 5.11
C ARG A 15 28.12 -17.87 4.79
N ILE A 16 27.73 -18.37 3.63
CA ILE A 16 26.31 -18.59 3.29
C ILE A 16 25.78 -19.78 4.10
N VAL A 17 24.76 -19.54 4.92
CA VAL A 17 24.08 -20.57 5.73
C VAL A 17 22.72 -20.98 5.16
N ARG A 18 22.10 -20.13 4.33
CA ARG A 18 20.83 -20.42 3.65
C ARG A 18 20.72 -19.64 2.35
N PHE A 19 20.06 -20.22 1.36
CA PHE A 19 19.73 -19.54 0.11
C PHE A 19 18.23 -19.74 -0.19
N LYS A 20 17.52 -18.66 -0.53
CA LYS A 20 16.11 -18.70 -0.92
C LYS A 20 15.93 -18.07 -2.28
N GLU A 21 15.42 -18.84 -3.23
CA GLU A 21 15.00 -18.32 -4.53
C GLU A 21 13.71 -17.52 -4.39
N LYS A 22 13.72 -16.26 -4.87
CA LYS A 22 12.56 -15.35 -4.98
C LYS A 22 11.54 -15.48 -3.84
N PRO A 23 11.97 -15.29 -2.58
CA PRO A 23 11.12 -15.55 -1.43
C PRO A 23 9.91 -14.60 -1.43
N ALA A 24 8.78 -15.11 -0.96
CA ALA A 24 7.58 -14.32 -0.73
C ALA A 24 7.68 -13.64 0.65
N LEU A 25 7.69 -12.31 0.65
CA LEU A 25 7.59 -11.48 1.85
C LEU A 25 6.11 -11.30 2.22
N ARG A 26 5.81 -11.63 3.48
CA ARG A 26 4.51 -11.42 4.11
C ARG A 26 4.62 -10.27 5.12
N LEU A 27 4.81 -9.07 4.59
CA LEU A 27 4.86 -7.85 5.38
C LEU A 27 3.51 -7.13 5.26
N PRO A 28 2.97 -6.55 6.35
CA PRO A 28 1.90 -5.57 6.23
C PRO A 28 2.39 -4.40 5.37
N VAL A 29 1.58 -4.01 4.38
CA VAL A 29 1.88 -2.89 3.49
C VAL A 29 0.85 -1.80 3.70
N GLY A 30 1.29 -0.53 3.69
CA GLY A 30 0.39 0.60 3.75
C GLY A 30 -0.35 0.75 2.42
N ILE A 31 -1.69 0.71 2.46
CA ILE A 31 -2.55 0.74 1.27
C ILE A 31 -3.09 2.14 0.94
N GLY A 32 -2.59 3.18 1.62
CA GLY A 32 -3.00 4.58 1.40
C GLY A 32 -4.37 4.96 1.97
N ILE A 33 -4.96 4.11 2.82
CA ILE A 33 -6.20 4.40 3.55
C ILE A 33 -5.85 4.73 4.98
N LEU A 34 -6.28 5.91 5.44
CA LEU A 34 -5.99 6.44 6.76
C LEU A 34 -7.28 6.93 7.43
N ALA A 35 -7.46 6.62 8.70
CA ALA A 35 -8.44 7.26 9.57
C ALA A 35 -7.66 8.17 10.53
N ILE A 36 -7.94 9.47 10.49
CA ILE A 36 -7.17 10.49 11.20
C ILE A 36 -8.13 11.39 11.96
N GLU A 37 -7.85 11.62 13.23
CA GLU A 37 -8.60 12.57 14.06
C GLU A 37 -8.35 14.01 13.59
N SER A 38 -9.37 14.86 13.68
CA SER A 38 -9.29 16.23 13.15
C SER A 38 -8.19 17.08 13.80
N GLU A 39 -7.89 16.86 15.08
CA GLU A 39 -6.80 17.54 15.77
C GLU A 39 -5.41 17.12 15.25
N VAL A 40 -5.25 15.85 14.90
CA VAL A 40 -3.98 15.31 14.36
C VAL A 40 -3.66 15.92 12.99
N LEU A 41 -4.68 16.27 12.19
CA LEU A 41 -4.47 16.95 10.91
C LEU A 41 -3.79 18.31 11.05
N GLN A 42 -3.91 18.99 12.20
CA GLN A 42 -3.26 20.29 12.42
C GLN A 42 -1.73 20.19 12.35
N HIS A 43 -1.17 19.02 12.68
CA HIS A 43 0.26 18.78 12.60
C HIS A 43 0.81 18.80 11.17
N MET A 44 -0.03 18.63 10.14
CA MET A 44 0.41 18.74 8.74
C MET A 44 0.94 20.15 8.43
N ALA A 45 0.43 21.19 9.10
CA ALA A 45 0.91 22.55 8.95
C ALA A 45 2.38 22.70 9.36
N ASN A 46 2.82 21.98 10.39
CA ASN A 46 4.20 22.00 10.89
C ASN A 46 5.18 21.34 9.92
N LEU A 47 4.70 20.38 9.11
CA LEU A 47 5.52 19.65 8.14
C LEU A 47 5.60 20.34 6.77
N ARG A 48 4.62 21.19 6.45
CA ARG A 48 4.56 21.86 5.16
C ARG A 48 5.71 22.85 5.01
N ARG A 49 6.63 22.57 4.10
CA ARG A 49 7.74 23.47 3.73
C ARG A 49 7.45 24.11 2.37
N LYS A 50 7.80 25.39 2.22
CA LYS A 50 7.66 26.08 0.93
C LYS A 50 8.42 25.32 -0.16
N GLY A 51 7.75 25.04 -1.27
CA GLY A 51 8.35 24.37 -2.43
C GLY A 51 8.52 22.85 -2.30
N ARG A 52 7.97 22.22 -1.26
CA ARG A 52 7.98 20.76 -1.12
C ARG A 52 6.58 20.24 -0.81
N ASP A 53 6.15 19.26 -1.60
CA ASP A 53 4.92 18.52 -1.34
C ASP A 53 5.07 17.61 -0.12
N LEU A 54 4.02 17.59 0.70
CA LEU A 54 3.93 16.74 1.88
C LEU A 54 3.41 15.36 1.49
N ASP A 55 4.20 14.32 1.74
CA ASP A 55 3.78 12.93 1.52
C ASP A 55 3.20 12.32 2.81
N LEU A 56 1.99 11.79 2.76
CA LEU A 56 1.34 11.24 3.95
C LEU A 56 2.09 10.03 4.53
N MET A 57 2.53 9.12 3.67
CA MET A 57 3.13 7.85 4.09
C MET A 57 4.60 8.02 4.44
N ARG A 58 5.33 8.85 3.68
CA ARG A 58 6.76 9.09 3.88
C ARG A 58 7.06 10.15 4.93
N ASP A 59 6.23 11.19 5.03
CA ASP A 59 6.53 12.36 5.85
C ASP A 59 5.59 12.47 7.08
N PHE A 60 4.27 12.36 6.90
CA PHE A 60 3.31 12.58 8.01
C PHE A 60 3.26 11.44 9.03
N ILE A 61 3.10 10.18 8.58
CA ILE A 61 3.01 9.03 9.50
C ILE A 61 4.29 8.86 10.35
N PRO A 62 5.51 8.92 9.79
CA PRO A 62 6.73 8.86 10.60
C PRO A 62 6.84 10.01 11.60
N TYR A 63 6.45 11.23 11.21
CA TYR A 63 6.43 12.37 12.14
C TYR A 63 5.53 12.11 13.35
N LEU A 64 4.31 11.59 13.15
CA LEU A 64 3.41 11.29 14.28
C LEU A 64 4.03 10.27 15.24
N ILE A 65 4.70 9.25 14.70
CA ILE A 65 5.42 8.24 15.49
C ILE A 65 6.56 8.89 16.29
N GLU A 66 7.36 9.75 15.65
CA GLU A 66 8.47 10.47 16.29
C GLU A 66 8.00 11.41 17.41
N GLN A 67 6.82 12.01 17.27
CA GLN A 67 6.21 12.84 18.32
C GLN A 67 5.57 12.01 19.45
N GLY A 68 5.64 10.68 19.40
CA GLY A 68 5.05 9.78 20.40
C GLY A 68 3.52 9.72 20.36
N MET A 69 2.91 10.14 19.25
CA MET A 69 1.46 10.07 19.07
C MET A 69 1.03 8.64 18.76
N SER A 70 -0.21 8.31 19.11
CA SER A 70 -0.76 6.97 18.85
C SER A 70 -1.02 6.77 17.35
N VAL A 71 -0.27 5.86 16.74
CA VAL A 71 -0.46 5.43 15.35
C VAL A 71 -0.68 3.93 15.32
N ASN A 72 -1.91 3.52 14.99
CA ASN A 72 -2.33 2.11 15.00
C ASN A 72 -2.55 1.59 13.59
N ALA A 73 -2.26 0.30 13.38
CA ALA A 73 -2.54 -0.39 12.12
C ALA A 73 -3.87 -1.15 12.20
N TYR A 74 -4.62 -1.14 11.09
CA TYR A 74 -5.72 -2.06 10.86
C TYR A 74 -5.35 -3.01 9.71
N VAL A 75 -5.22 -4.30 10.03
CA VAL A 75 -4.86 -5.33 9.03
C VAL A 75 -6.12 -5.97 8.50
N THR A 76 -6.26 -5.99 7.17
CA THR A 76 -7.41 -6.57 6.47
C THR A 76 -6.96 -7.57 5.42
N ASP A 77 -7.84 -8.54 5.12
CA ASP A 77 -7.75 -9.47 4.01
C ASP A 77 -8.53 -9.00 2.76
N ALA A 78 -9.08 -7.78 2.81
CA ALA A 78 -9.78 -7.17 1.70
C ALA A 78 -8.91 -7.12 0.42
N PHE A 79 -9.57 -7.25 -0.72
CA PHE A 79 -8.91 -7.08 -2.01
C PHE A 79 -8.45 -5.63 -2.17
N TRP A 80 -7.17 -5.45 -2.52
CA TRP A 80 -6.57 -4.16 -2.82
C TRP A 80 -5.56 -4.31 -3.95
N TYR A 81 -5.49 -3.30 -4.82
CA TYR A 81 -4.59 -3.27 -5.96
C TYR A 81 -4.04 -1.85 -6.18
N ASP A 82 -2.73 -1.73 -6.34
CA ASP A 82 -2.05 -0.45 -6.58
C ASP A 82 -2.00 -0.14 -8.09
N ILE A 83 -2.72 0.88 -8.52
CA ILE A 83 -2.70 1.39 -9.90
C ILE A 83 -2.02 2.76 -9.91
N GLY A 84 -0.70 2.76 -9.74
CA GLY A 84 0.11 3.99 -9.69
C GLY A 84 0.91 4.30 -10.96
N SER A 85 0.81 3.49 -12.01
CA SER A 85 1.61 3.66 -13.24
C SER A 85 0.92 3.02 -14.45
N LEU A 86 1.22 3.48 -15.65
CA LEU A 86 0.68 2.91 -16.90
C LEU A 86 0.95 1.41 -17.02
N GLU A 87 2.18 0.97 -16.76
CA GLU A 87 2.54 -0.45 -16.81
C GLU A 87 1.68 -1.31 -15.88
N LYS A 88 1.41 -0.84 -14.66
CA LYS A 88 0.55 -1.55 -13.69
C LYS A 88 -0.91 -1.59 -14.13
N TYR A 89 -1.37 -0.54 -14.80
CA TYR A 89 -2.71 -0.47 -15.38
C TYR A 89 -2.84 -1.43 -16.57
N GLU A 90 -1.87 -1.46 -17.48
CA GLU A 90 -1.87 -2.36 -18.65
C GLU A 90 -1.76 -3.84 -18.28
N LYS A 91 -1.06 -4.16 -17.19
CA LYS A 91 -0.94 -5.53 -16.65
C LYS A 91 -2.11 -5.94 -15.77
N LEU A 92 -3.11 -5.08 -15.59
CA LEU A 92 -4.29 -5.38 -14.78
C LEU A 92 -5.10 -6.49 -15.46
N ASP A 93 -5.49 -7.49 -14.68
CA ASP A 93 -6.38 -8.55 -15.15
C ASP A 93 -7.83 -8.03 -15.10
N HIS A 94 -8.35 -7.62 -16.26
CA HIS A 94 -9.69 -7.04 -16.39
C HIS A 94 -10.79 -8.00 -15.95
N ASP A 95 -10.68 -9.29 -16.31
CA ASP A 95 -11.69 -10.31 -16.00
C ASP A 95 -11.78 -10.53 -14.48
N GLU A 96 -10.63 -10.57 -13.81
CA GLU A 96 -10.59 -10.73 -12.35
C GLU A 96 -11.15 -9.50 -11.62
N ILE A 97 -10.89 -8.30 -12.12
CA ILE A 97 -11.47 -7.06 -11.57
C ILE A 97 -12.97 -7.05 -11.74
N GLU A 98 -13.48 -7.32 -12.95
CA GLU A 98 -14.92 -7.36 -13.23
C GLU A 98 -15.62 -8.37 -12.32
N LYS A 99 -15.08 -9.59 -12.22
CA LYS A 99 -15.62 -10.63 -11.35
C LYS A 99 -15.65 -10.21 -9.88
N ARG A 100 -14.57 -9.57 -9.38
CA ARG A 100 -14.46 -9.14 -7.98
C ARG A 100 -15.42 -8.01 -7.64
N PHE A 101 -15.66 -7.09 -8.58
CA PHE A 101 -16.48 -5.90 -8.36
C PHE A 101 -17.90 -5.99 -8.93
N ALA A 102 -18.26 -7.10 -9.60
CA ALA A 102 -19.60 -7.33 -10.15
C ALA A 102 -20.73 -7.10 -9.14
N PHE A 103 -20.46 -7.30 -7.84
CA PHE A 103 -21.44 -7.07 -6.80
C PHE A 103 -21.91 -5.60 -6.69
N LEU A 104 -21.09 -4.64 -7.11
CA LEU A 104 -21.44 -3.21 -7.09
C LEU A 104 -22.55 -2.87 -8.09
N PHE A 105 -22.68 -3.65 -9.16
CA PHE A 105 -23.59 -3.39 -10.27
C PHE A 105 -24.79 -4.35 -10.28
N ARG A 106 -24.96 -5.16 -9.24
CA ARG A 106 -26.12 -6.06 -9.11
C ARG A 106 -27.38 -5.23 -8.85
N GLY A 107 -28.09 -4.88 -9.91
CA GLY A 107 -29.37 -4.17 -9.87
C GLY A 107 -29.48 -2.99 -10.85
N GLU A 108 -28.40 -2.59 -11.51
CA GLU A 108 -28.43 -1.56 -12.55
C GLU A 108 -28.51 -2.21 -13.94
N ASP A 109 -29.43 -1.70 -14.76
CA ASP A 109 -29.59 -2.09 -16.15
C ASP A 109 -28.35 -1.62 -16.94
N LEU A 110 -27.44 -2.55 -17.21
CA LEU A 110 -26.18 -2.34 -17.92
C LEU A 110 -26.36 -1.81 -19.36
N THR A 111 -27.59 -1.72 -19.86
CA THR A 111 -27.92 -1.17 -21.19
C THR A 111 -27.78 0.35 -21.30
N LYS A 112 -27.46 1.08 -20.22
CA LYS A 112 -27.34 2.55 -20.24
C LYS A 112 -25.91 3.12 -20.29
N ILE A 113 -24.87 2.28 -20.27
CA ILE A 113 -23.48 2.76 -20.11
C ILE A 113 -22.66 2.75 -21.42
N TYR A 114 -23.23 2.31 -22.56
CA TYR A 114 -22.57 2.37 -23.87
C TYR A 114 -23.48 2.88 -24.97
#